data_AF-A0A7W1E429-F1
#
_entry.id   AF-A0A7W1E429-F1
#
_cell.length_a   1.000
_cell.length_b   1.000
_cell.length_c   1.000
_cell.angle_alpha   90.00
_cell.angle_beta   90.00
_cell.angle_gamma   90.00
#
_symmetry.space_group_name_H-M   'P 1'
#
loop_
_entity.id
_entity.type
_entity.pdbx_description
1 polymer ?
#
loop_
_entity_poly.entity_id
_entity_poly.type
_entity_poly.pdbx_seq_one_letter_code
_entity_poly.pdbx_strand_id
1 'polypeptide(L)'
;MIALVVAGGVALLVALIGTPLLIRAFHARGIGQPIQEDMPEGHTTKAGTPTMGGLMIVVATLVGYVIGHGRAGAYFTVTGLIVILTVLGAGMVGAIDDWIKVRNERNLGLTSRTKMAGLLVV
;
A
#
# COMPACT_ATOMS: atom_id res chain seq x y z
N MET A 1 16.93 3.06 -20.39
CA MET A 1 16.75 1.64 -19.97
C MET A 1 17.37 1.33 -18.61
N ILE A 2 18.61 1.75 -18.32
CA ILE A 2 19.28 1.48 -17.03
C ILE A 2 18.45 1.97 -15.83
N ALA A 3 17.93 3.20 -15.87
CA ALA A 3 17.09 3.77 -14.81
C ALA A 3 15.86 2.91 -14.48
N LEU A 4 15.23 2.32 -15.50
CA LEU A 4 14.05 1.46 -15.34
C LEU A 4 14.42 0.13 -14.65
N VAL A 5 15.53 -0.49 -15.07
CA VAL A 5 16.02 -1.73 -14.45
C VAL A 5 16.43 -1.48 -13.00
N VAL A 6 17.11 -0.38 -12.71
CA VAL A 6 17.48 0.03 -11.35
C VAL A 6 16.22 0.28 -10.51
N ALA A 7 15.27 1.06 -11.02
CA ALA A 7 14.02 1.34 -10.32
C ALA A 7 13.25 0.06 -9.98
N GLY A 8 13.10 -0.85 -10.96
CA GLY A 8 12.42 -2.13 -10.77
C GLY A 8 13.14 -3.04 -9.78
N GLY A 9 14.46 -3.16 -9.89
CA GLY A 9 15.27 -3.98 -8.97
C GLY A 9 15.21 -3.45 -7.53
N VAL A 10 15.33 -2.14 -7.34
CA VAL A 10 15.21 -1.50 -6.03
C VAL A 10 13.81 -1.68 -5.46
N ALA A 11 12.76 -1.42 -6.24
CA ALA A 11 11.38 -1.60 -5.79
C ALA A 11 11.12 -3.06 -5.39
N LEU A 12 11.62 -4.03 -6.16
CA LEU A 12 11.49 -5.44 -5.83
C LEU A 12 12.17 -5.79 -4.50
N LEU A 13 13.41 -5.35 -4.29
CA LEU A 13 14.14 -5.59 -3.04
C LEU A 13 13.43 -4.96 -1.84
N VAL A 14 12.97 -3.71 -1.99
CA VAL A 14 12.23 -2.98 -0.96
C VAL A 14 10.92 -3.68 -0.64
N ALA A 15 10.18 -4.16 -1.64
CA ALA A 15 8.94 -4.90 -1.43
C ALA A 15 9.19 -6.26 -0.75
N LEU A 16 10.16 -7.05 -1.23
CA LEU A 16 10.46 -8.38 -0.69
C LEU A 16 10.93 -8.35 0.76
N ILE A 17 11.75 -7.36 1.13
CA ILE A 17 12.29 -7.24 2.49
C ILE A 17 11.31 -6.45 3.37
N GLY A 18 10.71 -5.38 2.86
CA GLY A 18 9.83 -4.50 3.62
C GLY A 18 8.50 -5.15 3.98
N THR A 19 7.93 -5.98 3.12
CA THR A 19 6.61 -6.61 3.36
C THR A 19 6.60 -7.50 4.61
N PRO A 20 7.53 -8.47 4.81
CA PRO A 20 7.54 -9.27 6.03
C PRO A 20 7.84 -8.45 7.29
N LEU A 21 8.66 -7.39 7.19
CA LEU A 21 8.90 -6.47 8.30
C LEU A 21 7.64 -5.69 8.68
N LEU A 22 6.90 -5.20 7.68
CA LEU A 22 5.64 -4.49 7.86
C LEU A 22 4.58 -5.41 8.49
N ILE A 23 4.48 -6.66 8.02
CA ILE A 23 3.58 -7.68 8.58
C ILE A 23 3.90 -7.91 10.06
N ARG A 24 5.18 -8.11 10.41
CA ARG A 24 5.60 -8.30 11.81
C ARG A 24 5.28 -7.08 12.67
N ALA A 25 5.49 -5.88 12.15
CA ALA A 25 5.18 -4.63 12.86
C ALA A 25 3.67 -4.46 13.09
N PHE A 26 2.83 -4.79 12.12
CA PHE A 26 1.37 -4.75 12.28
C PHE A 26 0.88 -5.82 13.24
N HIS A 27 1.40 -7.04 13.16
CA HIS A 27 1.07 -8.10 14.10
C HIS A 27 1.44 -7.73 15.54
N ALA A 28 2.64 -7.15 15.76
CA ALA A 28 3.07 -6.67 17.08
C ALA A 28 2.20 -5.54 17.65
N ARG A 29 1.51 -4.77 16.79
CA ARG A 29 0.58 -3.71 17.20
C ARG A 29 -0.87 -4.18 17.32
N GLY A 30 -1.14 -5.48 17.16
CA GLY A 30 -2.50 -6.02 17.16
C GLY A 30 -3.35 -5.56 15.98
N ILE A 31 -2.73 -5.04 14.91
CA ILE A 31 -3.39 -4.56 13.70
C ILE A 31 -3.65 -5.79 12.80
N GLY A 32 -4.63 -6.59 13.17
CA GLY A 32 -5.14 -7.73 12.42
C GLY A 32 -6.60 -7.50 12.00
N GLN A 33 -7.07 -8.22 10.98
CA GLN A 33 -8.51 -8.21 10.70
C GLN A 33 -9.29 -8.78 11.90
N PRO A 34 -10.36 -8.10 12.35
CA PRO A 34 -11.25 -8.62 13.38
C PRO A 34 -11.89 -9.92 12.89
N ILE A 35 -11.93 -10.93 13.76
CA ILE A 35 -12.58 -12.21 13.47
C ILE A 35 -14.08 -11.99 13.68
N GLN A 36 -14.85 -12.07 12.60
CA GLN A 36 -16.30 -11.95 12.68
C GLN A 36 -16.88 -13.28 13.18
N GLU A 37 -17.51 -13.29 14.37
CA GLU A 37 -18.08 -14.50 15.00
C GLU A 37 -19.25 -15.11 14.19
N ASP A 38 -19.86 -14.36 13.27
CA ASP A 38 -21.03 -14.78 12.48
C ASP A 38 -20.71 -15.58 11.19
N MET A 39 -19.47 -16.04 10.96
CA MET A 39 -19.11 -16.78 9.74
C MET A 39 -19.11 -18.31 9.92
N PRO A 40 -19.65 -19.09 8.96
CA PRO A 40 -19.63 -20.56 9.01
C PRO A 40 -18.20 -21.09 9.17
N GLU A 41 -18.04 -22.15 9.97
CA GLU A 41 -16.80 -22.69 10.56
C GLU A 41 -15.60 -22.95 9.59
N GLY A 42 -15.80 -22.86 8.27
CA GLY A 42 -14.77 -23.08 7.25
C GLY A 42 -13.92 -21.86 6.84
N HIS A 43 -14.22 -20.64 7.29
CA HIS A 43 -13.55 -19.40 6.82
C HIS A 43 -12.56 -18.76 7.82
N THR A 44 -12.26 -19.44 8.94
CA THR A 44 -11.35 -18.97 9.99
C THR A 44 -9.88 -18.85 9.54
N THR A 45 -9.50 -19.40 8.38
CA THR A 45 -8.13 -19.47 7.87
C THR A 45 -7.53 -18.12 7.43
N LYS A 46 -8.34 -17.06 7.27
CA LYS A 46 -7.85 -15.71 6.93
C LYS A 46 -7.68 -14.79 8.15
N ALA A 47 -8.02 -15.28 9.34
CA ALA A 47 -7.91 -14.54 10.59
C ALA A 47 -6.47 -14.10 10.88
N GLY A 48 -6.28 -12.83 11.20
CA GLY A 48 -4.98 -12.29 11.62
C GLY A 48 -4.02 -11.90 10.50
N THR A 49 -4.39 -12.04 9.22
CA THR A 49 -3.55 -11.56 8.11
C THR A 49 -3.68 -10.03 7.99
N PRO A 50 -2.59 -9.25 8.11
CA PRO A 50 -2.69 -7.79 8.06
C PRO A 50 -3.09 -7.32 6.65
N THR A 51 -4.12 -6.48 6.59
CA THR A 51 -4.77 -6.01 5.35
C THR A 51 -4.04 -4.92 4.59
N MET A 52 -3.03 -4.30 5.20
CA MET A 52 -2.37 -3.10 4.65
C MET A 52 -1.10 -3.43 3.84
N GLY A 53 -1.01 -4.60 3.22
CA GLY A 53 0.16 -5.00 2.42
C GLY A 53 0.45 -4.06 1.23
N GLY A 54 -0.60 -3.44 0.66
CA GLY A 54 -0.46 -2.47 -0.43
C GLY A 54 0.37 -1.23 -0.07
N LEU A 55 0.46 -0.87 1.22
CA LEU A 55 1.27 0.25 1.67
C LEU A 55 2.76 0.04 1.31
N MET A 56 3.26 -1.18 1.46
CA MET A 56 4.65 -1.49 1.14
C MET A 56 4.92 -1.40 -0.36
N ILE A 57 3.95 -1.74 -1.21
CA ILE A 57 4.07 -1.60 -2.66
C ILE A 57 4.16 -0.14 -3.07
N VAL A 58 3.35 0.73 -2.46
CA VAL A 58 3.39 2.18 -2.71
C VAL A 58 4.75 2.75 -2.30
N VAL A 59 5.25 2.38 -1.11
CA VAL A 59 6.58 2.78 -0.62
C VAL A 59 7.68 2.26 -1.55
N ALA A 60 7.64 0.98 -1.93
CA ALA A 60 8.61 0.37 -2.83
C ALA A 60 8.65 1.06 -4.20
N THR A 61 7.48 1.41 -4.74
CA THR A 61 7.35 2.14 -6.00
C THR A 61 7.97 3.52 -5.91
N LEU A 62 7.71 4.27 -4.83
CA LEU A 62 8.31 5.59 -4.60
C LEU A 62 9.83 5.50 -4.49
N VAL A 63 10.34 4.59 -3.66
CA VAL A 63 11.78 4.41 -3.44
C VAL A 63 12.48 3.98 -4.74
N GLY A 64 11.90 3.03 -5.47
CA GLY A 64 12.40 2.61 -6.78
C GLY A 64 12.45 3.76 -7.79
N TYR A 65 11.38 4.56 -7.86
CA TYR A 65 11.32 5.72 -8.76
C TYR A 65 12.40 6.76 -8.43
N VAL A 66 12.54 7.14 -7.16
CA VAL A 66 13.53 8.14 -6.72
C VAL A 66 14.96 7.66 -6.97
N ILE A 67 15.28 6.41 -6.62
CA ILE A 67 16.63 5.87 -6.80
C ILE A 67 16.96 5.67 -8.29
N GLY A 68 15.99 5.21 -9.10
CA GLY A 68 16.19 5.04 -10.53
C GLY A 68 16.44 6.36 -11.27
N HIS A 69 15.79 7.45 -10.85
CA HIS A 69 15.88 8.77 -11.48
C HIS A 69 16.88 9.73 -10.82
N GLY A 70 17.39 9.42 -9.62
CA GLY A 70 18.46 10.17 -8.96
C GLY A 70 19.85 9.94 -9.56
N ARG A 71 19.98 9.06 -10.55
CA ARG A 71 21.26 8.74 -11.21
C ARG A 71 21.56 9.75 -12.32
N ALA A 72 22.85 10.08 -12.50
CA ALA A 72 23.32 10.97 -13.57
C ALA A 72 22.81 10.51 -14.95
N GLY A 73 22.16 11.42 -15.67
CA GLY A 73 21.57 11.18 -17.00
C GLY A 73 20.09 10.75 -16.99
N ALA A 74 19.51 10.44 -15.83
CA ALA A 74 18.07 10.33 -15.66
C ALA A 74 17.53 11.64 -15.06
N TYR A 75 16.32 12.03 -15.45
CA TYR A 75 15.68 13.25 -14.97
C TYR A 75 14.23 12.96 -14.58
N PHE A 76 13.75 13.68 -13.58
CA PHE A 76 12.36 13.63 -13.15
C PHE A 76 11.50 14.35 -14.17
N THR A 77 10.73 13.59 -14.94
CA THR A 77 9.79 14.16 -15.90
C THR A 77 8.52 14.62 -15.20
N VAL A 78 7.89 15.67 -15.71
CA VAL A 78 6.60 16.16 -15.20
C VAL A 78 5.55 15.05 -15.23
N THR A 79 5.48 14.29 -16.33
CA THR A 79 4.59 13.13 -16.46
C THR A 79 4.87 12.05 -15.42
N GLY A 80 6.14 11.73 -15.16
CA GLY A 80 6.52 10.74 -14.16
C GLY A 80 6.16 11.17 -12.74
N LEU A 81 6.35 12.46 -12.43
CA LEU A 81 5.93 13.03 -11.15
C LEU A 81 4.41 12.96 -10.96
N ILE A 82 3.62 13.29 -11.99
CA ILE A 82 2.17 13.17 -11.94
C ILE A 82 1.76 11.73 -11.63
N VAL A 83 2.32 10.74 -12.34
CA VAL A 83 2.01 9.32 -12.09
C VAL A 83 2.34 8.90 -10.66
N ILE A 84 3.51 9.30 -10.14
CA ILE A 84 3.90 8.98 -8.77
C ILE A 84 2.98 9.66 -7.75
N LEU A 85 2.60 10.91 -7.98
CA LEU A 85 1.63 11.61 -7.13
C LEU A 85 0.26 10.92 -7.16
N THR A 86 -0.21 10.46 -8.33
CA THR A 86 -1.45 9.68 -8.46
C THR A 86 -1.36 8.36 -7.68
N VAL A 87 -0.23 7.65 -7.77
CA VAL A 87 0.00 6.40 -7.01
C VAL A 87 0.00 6.67 -5.50
N LEU A 88 0.65 7.73 -5.05
CA LEU A 88 0.68 8.13 -3.63
C LEU A 88 -0.71 8.55 -3.14
N GLY A 89 -1.45 9.34 -3.94
CA GLY A 89 -2.79 9.80 -3.61
C GLY A 89 -3.79 8.64 -3.51
N ALA A 90 -3.82 7.77 -4.52
CA ALA A 90 -4.68 6.59 -4.52
C ALA A 90 -4.29 5.62 -3.40
N GLY A 91 -2.98 5.44 -3.17
CA GLY A 91 -2.44 4.66 -2.05
C GLY A 91 -2.88 5.21 -0.69
N MET A 92 -2.91 6.53 -0.53
CA MET A 92 -3.37 7.19 0.70
C MET A 92 -4.87 6.99 0.91
N VAL A 93 -5.71 7.14 -0.13
CA VAL A 93 -7.15 6.85 -0.03
C VAL A 93 -7.39 5.39 0.38
N GLY A 94 -6.64 4.45 -0.20
CA GLY A 94 -6.70 3.03 0.18
C GLY A 94 -6.22 2.77 1.62
N ALA A 95 -5.12 3.39 2.04
CA ALA A 95 -4.59 3.25 3.39
C ALA A 95 -5.56 3.79 4.45
N ILE A 96 -6.25 4.90 4.17
CA ILE A 96 -7.30 5.45 5.05
C ILE A 96 -8.49 4.48 5.11
N ASP A 97 -8.89 3.88 3.99
CA ASP A 97 -9.96 2.88 3.93
C ASP A 97 -9.67 1.66 4.80
N ASP A 98 -8.46 1.12 4.68
CA ASP A 98 -8.06 -0.05 5.46
C ASP A 98 -7.82 0.29 6.93
N TRP A 99 -7.32 1.49 7.24
CA TRP A 99 -7.18 1.96 8.63
C TRP A 99 -8.54 2.11 9.31
N ILE A 100 -9.56 2.63 8.62
CA ILE A 100 -10.93 2.75 9.16
C ILE A 100 -11.55 1.37 9.44
N LYS A 101 -11.30 0.38 8.59
CA LYS A 101 -11.78 -1.00 8.81
C LYS A 101 -11.16 -1.61 10.05
N VAL A 102 -9.84 -1.47 10.21
CA VAL A 102 -9.13 -2.01 11.37
C VAL A 102 -9.54 -1.29 12.66
N ARG A 103 -9.56 0.06 12.65
CA ARG A 103 -9.90 0.86 13.84
C ARG A 103 -11.31 0.60 14.36
N ASN A 104 -12.27 0.39 13.47
CA ASN A 104 -13.67 0.20 13.85
C ASN A 104 -14.06 -1.28 13.97
N GLU A 105 -13.08 -2.19 13.90
CA GLU A 105 -13.28 -3.64 14.01
C GLU A 105 -14.43 -4.17 13.15
N ARG A 106 -14.58 -3.62 11.94
CA ARG A 106 -15.66 -3.95 11.02
C ARG A 106 -15.17 -4.00 9.58
N ASN A 107 -15.84 -4.80 8.76
CA ASN A 107 -15.54 -4.91 7.33
C ASN A 107 -15.94 -3.66 6.51
N LEU A 108 -16.56 -2.66 7.15
CA LEU A 108 -17.00 -1.40 6.54
C LEU A 108 -15.91 -0.33 6.67
N GLY A 109 -15.31 0.03 5.52
CA GLY A 109 -14.36 1.15 5.39
C GLY A 109 -15.03 2.50 5.11
N LEU A 110 -14.45 3.31 4.23
CA LEU A 110 -15.12 4.55 3.76
C LEU A 110 -16.43 4.21 3.06
N THR A 111 -17.37 5.16 3.14
CA THR A 111 -18.56 5.10 2.28
C THR A 111 -18.14 5.14 0.81
N SER A 112 -18.86 4.45 -0.07
CA SER A 112 -18.56 4.41 -1.50
C SER A 112 -18.45 5.82 -2.09
N ARG A 113 -19.29 6.75 -1.63
CA ARG A 113 -19.27 8.16 -2.07
C ARG A 113 -17.96 8.84 -1.68
N THR A 114 -17.52 8.71 -0.42
CA THR A 114 -16.28 9.34 0.04
C THR A 114 -15.05 8.73 -0.64
N LYS A 115 -15.05 7.41 -0.85
CA LYS A 115 -13.96 6.72 -1.56
C LYS A 115 -13.87 7.19 -3.01
N MET A 116 -14.99 7.28 -3.72
CA MET A 116 -15.03 7.78 -5.10
C MET A 116 -14.64 9.26 -5.18
N ALA A 117 -15.14 10.09 -4.27
CA ALA A 117 -14.73 11.50 -4.21
C ALA A 117 -13.22 11.64 -3.99
N GLY A 118 -12.63 10.85 -3.08
CA GLY A 118 -11.19 10.82 -2.85
C GLY A 118 -10.40 10.41 -4.10
N LEU A 119 -10.85 9.39 -4.83
CA LEU A 119 -10.19 8.94 -6.06
C LEU A 119 -10.38 9.90 -7.25
N LEU A 120 -11.45 10.68 -7.29
CA LEU A 120 -11.68 11.69 -8.34
C LEU A 120 -10.86 12.97 -8.13
N VAL A 121 -10.48 13.25 -6.88
CA VAL A 121 -9.61 14.39 -6.53
C VAL A 121 -8.15 14.10 -6.84
N VAL A 122 -7.74 12.83 -6.74
CA VAL A 122 -6.40 12.33 -7.08
C VAL A 122 -6.21 12.28 -8.58
#